data_AF-A4G7B6-F1
#
_entry.id   AF-A4G7B6-F1
#
_cell.length_a   1.000
_cell.length_b   1.000
_cell.length_c   1.000
_cell.angle_alpha   90.00
_cell.angle_beta   90.00
_cell.angle_gamma   90.00
#
_symmetry.space_group_name_H-M   'P 1'
#
loop_
_entity.id
_entity.type
_entity.pdbx_description
1 polymer ?
#
loop_
_entity_poly.entity_id
_entity_poly.type
_entity_poly.pdbx_seq_one_letter_code
_entity_poly.pdbx_strand_id
1 'polypeptide(L)'
;MLIPNKYSGYSADGIRLYRKGADPSAAAQAQEQDRQARITAAVNTINGVFNGSPTRKGVGAASSLEQGQKYYLADGSEYVAPSVNLLGMTDDDGNAIAGGGFREKMNNAALQDPAYLRSQELFKGGSLFTGVEETPGTGGRQALYDDQKKAVYDINALDVNKQYSEAERQNRFGLARAGLAGGSADIDANAELQERTNKGLIQAAGLGDSAASDLKLADERSRQSLIGMAQSGIDTGTAQTMALNQLNATQQSAAGDRAGASVGNLFGDMSQAYLMNQIRAGQVAGKQMGASSYGVSNPRTGDSGYINK
;
A
#
# COMPACT_ATOMS: atom_id res chain seq x y z
N MET A 1 48.08 17.86 64.17
CA MET A 1 47.28 16.92 63.35
C MET A 1 46.48 17.75 62.36
N LEU A 2 47.00 17.92 61.13
CA LEU A 2 46.28 18.58 60.03
C LEU A 2 46.10 17.53 58.93
N ILE A 3 44.85 17.22 58.61
CA ILE A 3 44.48 16.36 57.49
C ILE A 3 44.48 17.25 56.23
N PRO A 4 45.32 17.01 55.21
CA PRO A 4 45.19 17.71 53.94
C PRO A 4 44.00 17.10 53.20
N ASN A 5 42.96 17.92 53.10
CA ASN A 5 41.74 17.62 52.40
C ASN A 5 41.84 18.13 50.96
N LYS A 6 41.31 17.32 50.03
CA LYS A 6 40.62 17.68 48.79
C LYS A 6 41.39 18.19 47.57
N TYR A 7 41.02 17.60 46.44
CA TYR A 7 40.60 18.30 45.22
C TYR A 7 41.33 19.63 44.96
N SER A 8 42.51 19.54 44.38
CA SER A 8 43.15 20.69 43.77
C SER A 8 43.40 20.32 42.31
N GLY A 9 42.70 20.99 41.40
CA GLY A 9 42.80 20.80 39.94
C GLY A 9 44.15 21.26 39.35
N TYR A 10 45.24 20.80 39.94
CA TYR A 10 46.61 21.09 39.54
C TYR A 10 47.31 19.75 39.30
N SER A 11 48.09 19.65 38.21
CA SER A 11 49.06 18.56 38.09
C SER A 11 50.18 18.75 39.11
N ALA A 12 50.96 17.69 39.35
CA ALA A 12 52.09 17.68 40.27
C ALA A 12 53.13 18.80 40.02
N ASP A 13 53.12 19.40 38.82
CA ASP A 13 54.03 20.47 38.39
C ASP A 13 53.47 21.90 38.59
N GLY A 14 52.35 22.07 39.30
CA GLY A 14 51.83 23.39 39.67
C GLY A 14 51.15 24.16 38.54
N ILE A 15 50.91 23.55 37.40
CA ILE A 15 50.18 24.15 36.27
C ILE A 15 48.68 23.93 36.49
N ARG A 16 47.89 25.02 36.42
CA ARG A 16 46.42 24.93 36.39
C ARG A 16 46.02 24.04 35.22
N LEU A 17 45.28 22.95 35.48
CA LEU A 17 44.54 22.24 34.44
C LEU A 17 43.39 23.15 33.97
N TYR A 18 43.71 24.15 33.16
CA TYR A 18 42.72 24.80 32.33
C TYR A 18 42.24 23.74 31.34
N ARG A 19 41.05 23.18 31.59
CA ARG A 19 40.25 22.57 30.54
C ARG A 19 39.91 23.71 29.57
N LYS A 20 40.85 23.97 28.65
CA LYS A 20 40.75 24.94 27.56
C LYS A 20 39.44 24.65 26.84
N GLY A 21 38.65 25.72 26.66
CA GLY A 21 37.24 25.66 26.33
C GLY A 21 36.89 24.57 25.31
N ALA A 22 35.88 23.78 25.63
CA ALA A 22 35.10 23.15 24.58
C ALA A 22 34.57 24.29 23.71
N ASP A 23 35.02 24.35 22.46
CA ASP A 23 34.55 25.37 21.54
C ASP A 23 33.01 25.34 21.53
N PRO A 24 32.32 26.47 21.75
CA PRO A 24 30.85 26.50 21.72
C PRO A 24 30.30 26.01 20.37
N SER A 25 31.11 26.07 19.30
CA SER A 25 30.83 25.46 18.00
C SER A 25 30.85 23.93 18.03
N ALA A 26 31.76 23.28 18.76
CA ALA A 26 31.85 21.82 18.84
C ALA A 26 30.70 21.22 19.68
N ALA A 27 30.33 21.88 20.79
CA ALA A 27 29.17 21.48 21.57
C ALA A 27 27.85 21.72 20.81
N ALA A 28 27.74 22.83 20.07
CA ALA A 28 26.60 23.10 19.20
C ALA A 28 26.52 22.10 18.02
N GLN A 29 27.66 21.70 17.44
CA GLN A 29 27.72 20.68 16.39
C GLN A 29 27.29 19.30 16.90
N ALA A 30 27.72 18.90 18.10
CA ALA A 30 27.29 17.64 18.71
C ALA A 30 25.78 17.63 19.03
N GLN A 31 25.26 18.73 19.57
CA GLN A 31 23.83 18.88 19.82
C GLN A 31 22.99 18.88 18.53
N GLU A 32 23.50 19.50 17.46
CA GLU A 32 22.84 19.50 16.16
C GLU A 32 22.88 18.12 15.49
N GLN A 33 23.98 17.36 15.63
CA GLN A 33 24.07 15.98 15.17
C GLN A 33 23.07 15.07 15.92
N ASP A 34 22.98 15.19 17.24
CA ASP A 34 22.01 14.44 18.05
C ASP A 34 20.56 14.78 17.64
N ARG A 35 20.27 16.05 17.36
CA ARG A 35 18.97 16.48 16.86
C ARG A 35 18.65 15.84 15.51
N GLN A 36 19.59 15.88 14.57
CA GLN A 36 19.42 15.27 13.25
C GLN A 36 19.24 13.75 13.33
N ALA A 37 19.97 13.07 14.23
CA ALA A 37 19.82 11.63 14.46
C ALA A 37 18.41 11.28 14.96
N ARG A 38 17.85 12.08 15.89
CA ARG A 38 16.48 11.89 16.39
C ARG A 38 15.42 12.10 15.32
N ILE A 39 15.56 13.18 14.53
CA ILE A 39 14.64 13.47 13.41
C ILE A 39 14.67 12.32 12.41
N THR A 40 15.86 11.85 12.05
CA THR A 40 16.04 10.73 11.10
C THR A 40 15.41 9.45 11.64
N ALA A 41 15.63 9.12 12.92
CA ALA A 41 15.02 7.98 13.56
C ALA A 41 13.48 8.07 13.58
N ALA A 42 12.92 9.24 13.91
CA ALA A 42 11.47 9.45 13.92
C ALA A 42 10.86 9.32 12.52
N VAL A 43 11.51 9.89 11.50
CA VAL A 43 11.10 9.75 10.09
C VAL A 43 11.15 8.29 9.64
N ASN A 44 12.20 7.55 10.01
CA ASN A 44 12.31 6.13 9.68
C ASN A 44 11.23 5.29 10.36
N THR A 45 10.91 5.58 11.63
CA THR A 45 9.80 4.94 12.34
C THR A 45 8.46 5.21 11.67
N ILE A 46 8.18 6.46 11.30
CA ILE A 46 6.95 6.83 10.58
C ILE A 46 6.90 6.08 9.24
N ASN A 47 7.96 6.11 8.44
CA ASN A 47 8.01 5.40 7.17
C ASN A 47 7.83 3.89 7.35
N GLY A 48 8.40 3.30 8.41
CA GLY A 48 8.23 1.89 8.74
C GLY A 48 6.79 1.51 9.10
N VAL A 49 6.07 2.41 9.78
CA VAL A 49 4.65 2.21 10.11
C VAL A 49 3.75 2.30 8.88
N PHE A 50 4.03 3.23 7.96
CA PHE A 50 3.21 3.43 6.76
C PHE A 50 3.53 2.47 5.62
N ASN A 51 4.80 2.13 5.40
CA ASN A 51 5.21 1.33 4.24
C ASN A 51 5.48 -0.15 4.60
N GLY A 52 5.60 -0.45 5.90
CA GLY A 52 6.16 -1.70 6.42
C GLY A 52 7.62 -1.50 6.81
N SER A 53 8.14 -2.33 7.72
CA SER A 53 9.53 -2.21 8.15
C SER A 53 10.47 -2.35 6.94
N PRO A 54 11.50 -1.49 6.82
CA PRO A 54 12.47 -1.61 5.74
C PRO A 54 13.11 -3.01 5.77
N THR A 55 13.11 -3.69 4.63
CA THR A 55 13.82 -4.96 4.49
C THR A 55 15.28 -4.63 4.24
N ARG A 56 16.16 -5.06 5.16
CA ARG A 56 17.61 -4.99 4.98
C ARG A 56 18.05 -6.23 4.22
N LYS A 57 19.00 -6.07 3.31
CA LYS A 57 19.60 -7.18 2.57
C LYS A 57 21.11 -6.98 2.53
N GLY A 58 21.87 -8.04 2.80
CA GLY A 58 23.31 -8.04 2.59
C GLY A 58 23.66 -7.86 1.10
N VAL A 59 24.56 -6.94 0.79
CA VAL A 59 25.04 -6.66 -0.57
C VAL A 59 26.57 -6.60 -0.62
N GLY A 60 27.14 -6.95 -1.78
CA GLY A 60 28.58 -7.09 -1.95
C GLY A 60 29.10 -8.32 -1.20
N ALA A 61 29.08 -9.48 -1.85
CA ALA A 61 29.59 -10.71 -1.24
C ALA A 61 31.04 -10.51 -0.76
N ALA A 62 31.32 -10.94 0.47
CA ALA A 62 32.64 -10.83 1.05
C ALA A 62 33.67 -11.63 0.23
N SER A 63 34.74 -10.98 -0.21
CA SER A 63 35.84 -11.62 -0.94
C SER A 63 36.96 -12.14 -0.04
N SER A 64 36.99 -11.70 1.21
CA SER A 64 37.92 -12.14 2.25
C SER A 64 37.22 -12.16 3.62
N LEU A 65 37.68 -13.04 4.50
CA LEU A 65 37.28 -13.11 5.90
C LEU A 65 38.42 -12.58 6.77
N GLU A 66 38.26 -11.36 7.28
CA GLU A 66 39.20 -10.72 8.17
C GLU A 66 38.68 -10.79 9.62
N GLN A 67 39.58 -11.05 10.56
CA GLN A 67 39.23 -11.15 11.98
C GLN A 67 38.81 -9.79 12.54
N GLY A 68 37.75 -9.76 13.34
CA GLY A 68 37.23 -8.53 13.94
C GLY A 68 36.50 -7.59 12.96
N GLN A 69 36.46 -7.90 11.67
CA GLN A 69 35.68 -7.11 10.71
C GLN A 69 34.19 -7.32 10.88
N LYS A 70 33.42 -6.25 10.60
CA LYS A 70 31.98 -6.28 10.52
C LYS A 70 31.54 -6.70 9.11
N TYR A 71 30.70 -7.72 9.06
CA TYR A 71 29.99 -8.21 7.88
C TYR A 71 28.49 -8.15 8.12
N TYR A 72 27.72 -8.48 7.08
CA TYR A 72 26.28 -8.58 7.13
C TYR A 72 25.83 -9.93 6.58
N LEU A 73 24.74 -10.48 7.10
CA LEU A 73 24.11 -11.69 6.57
C LEU A 73 23.13 -11.34 5.43
N ALA A 74 22.58 -12.37 4.78
CA ALA A 74 21.64 -12.20 3.66
C ALA A 74 20.39 -11.37 4.05
N ASP A 75 19.96 -11.46 5.32
CA ASP A 75 18.86 -10.69 5.91
C ASP A 75 19.27 -9.27 6.37
N GLY A 76 20.53 -8.86 6.11
CA GLY A 76 21.08 -7.57 6.49
C GLY A 76 21.41 -7.43 7.98
N SER A 77 21.33 -8.50 8.78
CA SER A 77 21.77 -8.50 10.18
C SER A 77 23.29 -8.39 10.29
N GLU A 78 23.78 -7.72 11.34
CA GLU A 78 25.22 -7.53 11.55
C GLU A 78 25.88 -8.82 12.05
N TYR A 79 27.03 -9.16 11.47
CA TYR A 79 27.88 -10.27 11.87
C TYR A 79 29.31 -9.77 12.09
N VAL A 80 29.85 -9.90 13.30
CA VAL A 80 31.25 -9.55 13.58
C VAL A 80 32.07 -10.83 13.58
N ALA A 81 33.08 -10.90 12.71
CA ALA A 81 33.97 -12.05 12.68
C ALA A 81 34.77 -12.13 13.99
N PRO A 82 34.77 -13.28 14.69
CA PRO A 82 35.47 -13.41 15.97
C PRO A 82 36.97 -13.18 15.81
N SER A 83 37.58 -12.51 16.78
CA SER A 83 39.03 -12.43 16.91
C SER A 83 39.53 -13.64 17.72
N VAL A 84 40.52 -14.35 17.17
CA VAL A 84 41.16 -15.42 17.93
C VAL A 84 42.16 -14.75 18.87
N ASN A 85 41.98 -14.90 20.18
CA ASN A 85 42.95 -14.40 21.15
C ASN A 85 44.00 -15.48 21.41
N LEU A 86 45.23 -15.25 20.92
CA LEU A 86 46.33 -16.21 21.01
C LEU A 86 47.11 -16.16 22.34
N LEU A 87 46.88 -15.14 23.18
CA LEU A 87 47.53 -15.02 24.49
C LEU A 87 46.74 -15.80 25.55
N GLY A 88 47.07 -17.07 25.75
CA GLY A 88 46.52 -17.87 26.84
C GLY A 88 46.47 -19.38 26.60
N MET A 89 46.89 -19.86 25.42
CA MET A 89 46.89 -21.29 25.12
C MET A 89 47.94 -22.02 25.96
N THR A 90 47.45 -22.93 26.79
CA THR A 90 48.23 -23.92 27.54
C THR A 90 48.11 -25.27 26.84
N ASP A 91 49.14 -26.12 26.91
CA ASP A 91 49.01 -27.51 26.46
C ASP A 91 48.12 -28.33 27.41
N ASP A 92 47.87 -29.60 27.10
CA ASP A 92 47.06 -30.51 27.92
C ASP A 92 47.62 -30.66 29.36
N ASP A 93 48.88 -30.27 29.57
CA ASP A 93 49.59 -30.28 30.84
C ASP A 93 49.58 -28.90 31.55
N GLY A 94 48.91 -27.88 30.99
CA GLY A 94 48.77 -26.56 31.59
C GLY A 94 49.99 -25.64 31.39
N ASN A 95 50.95 -26.00 30.54
CA ASN A 95 52.14 -25.19 30.27
C ASN A 95 51.90 -24.21 29.12
N ALA A 96 52.38 -22.96 29.28
CA ALA A 96 52.35 -21.98 28.21
C ALA A 96 53.12 -22.51 26.99
N ILE A 97 52.45 -22.60 25.84
CA ILE A 97 53.05 -23.20 24.65
C ILE A 97 54.13 -22.23 24.12
N ALA A 98 55.40 -22.50 24.42
CA ALA A 98 56.55 -21.72 23.96
C ALA A 98 57.59 -22.65 23.32
N GLY A 99 57.70 -22.64 22.00
CA GLY A 99 58.72 -23.42 21.26
C GLY A 99 58.25 -23.96 19.90
N GLY A 100 59.19 -24.45 19.08
CA GLY A 100 59.10 -24.68 17.62
C GLY A 100 57.93 -25.48 17.01
N GLY A 101 56.98 -26.00 17.81
CA GLY A 101 55.68 -26.53 17.36
C GLY A 101 54.51 -25.54 17.50
N PHE A 102 54.78 -24.32 18.00
CA PHE A 102 53.76 -23.30 18.28
C PHE A 102 52.96 -22.95 17.03
N ARG A 103 53.59 -22.85 15.85
CA ARG A 103 52.90 -22.52 14.59
C ARG A 103 51.91 -23.60 14.12
N GLU A 104 52.26 -24.88 14.27
CA GLU A 104 51.37 -25.99 13.89
C GLU A 104 50.20 -26.13 14.87
N LYS A 105 50.45 -26.01 16.19
CA LYS A 105 49.39 -26.05 17.20
C LYS A 105 48.50 -24.78 17.18
N MET A 106 49.06 -23.61 16.86
CA MET A 106 48.30 -22.36 16.68
C MET A 106 47.33 -22.42 15.49
N ASN A 107 47.74 -23.02 14.37
CA ASN A 107 46.85 -23.23 13.22
C ASN A 107 45.71 -24.19 13.58
N ASN A 108 46.00 -25.25 14.33
CA ASN A 108 45.01 -26.25 14.69
C ASN A 108 44.00 -25.75 15.75
N ALA A 109 44.42 -24.90 16.68
CA ALA A 109 43.54 -24.37 17.72
C ALA A 109 42.60 -23.24 17.22
N ALA A 110 43.06 -22.38 16.30
CA ALA A 110 42.19 -21.43 15.60
C ALA A 110 41.15 -22.16 14.71
N LEU A 111 41.51 -23.32 14.16
CA LEU A 111 40.61 -24.21 13.41
C LEU A 111 39.62 -24.99 14.30
N GLN A 112 39.74 -24.93 15.63
CA GLN A 112 38.84 -25.63 16.56
C GLN A 112 37.88 -24.69 17.30
N ASP A 113 38.06 -23.37 17.21
CA ASP A 113 37.10 -22.43 17.77
C ASP A 113 35.77 -22.51 16.99
N PRO A 114 34.66 -22.94 17.62
CA PRO A 114 33.38 -23.09 16.95
C PRO A 114 32.86 -21.78 16.35
N ALA A 115 33.25 -20.61 16.90
CA ALA A 115 32.87 -19.32 16.34
C ALA A 115 33.63 -19.01 15.03
N TYR A 116 34.90 -19.40 14.94
CA TYR A 116 35.72 -19.24 13.74
C TYR A 116 35.39 -20.27 12.65
N LEU A 117 35.03 -21.48 13.04
CA LEU A 117 34.50 -22.48 12.09
C LEU A 117 33.20 -22.01 11.45
N ARG A 118 32.28 -21.47 12.26
CA ARG A 118 31.02 -20.88 11.77
C ARG A 118 31.26 -19.71 10.82
N SER A 119 32.24 -18.84 11.10
CA SER A 119 32.57 -17.72 10.21
C SER A 119 33.11 -18.21 8.86
N GLN A 120 33.92 -19.28 8.86
CA GLN A 120 34.40 -19.92 7.63
C GLN A 120 33.28 -20.61 6.84
N GLU A 121 32.33 -21.26 7.50
CA GLU A 121 31.17 -21.87 6.84
C GLU A 121 30.28 -20.81 6.19
N LEU A 122 30.00 -19.71 6.89
CA LEU A 122 29.23 -18.58 6.35
C LEU A 122 29.94 -17.91 5.17
N PHE A 123 31.28 -17.78 5.24
CA PHE A 123 32.10 -17.25 4.15
C PHE A 123 32.09 -18.17 2.92
N LYS A 124 32.41 -19.47 3.10
CA LYS A 124 32.40 -20.47 2.02
C LYS A 124 31.01 -20.66 1.41
N GLY A 125 29.97 -20.54 2.24
CA GLY A 125 28.57 -20.57 1.81
C GLY A 125 28.08 -19.28 1.15
N GLY A 126 28.95 -18.28 0.95
CA GLY A 126 28.58 -17.02 0.28
C GLY A 126 27.52 -16.21 1.03
N SER A 127 27.39 -16.41 2.34
CA SER A 127 26.34 -15.82 3.18
C SER A 127 26.81 -14.57 3.94
N LEU A 128 28.04 -14.11 3.69
CA LEU A 128 28.62 -12.89 4.26
C LEU A 128 28.71 -11.80 3.19
N PHE A 129 28.32 -10.59 3.60
CA PHE A 129 28.25 -9.40 2.75
C PHE A 129 28.99 -8.24 3.43
N THR A 130 29.57 -7.34 2.64
CA THR A 130 30.34 -6.19 3.13
C THR A 130 29.50 -4.92 3.27
N GLY A 131 28.30 -4.90 2.72
CA GLY A 131 27.36 -3.79 2.82
C GLY A 131 25.93 -4.26 3.06
N VAL A 132 25.04 -3.29 3.30
CA VAL A 132 23.60 -3.48 3.39
C VAL A 132 22.93 -2.55 2.39
N GLU A 133 21.94 -3.08 1.69
CA GLU A 133 20.97 -2.30 0.95
C GLU A 133 19.66 -2.27 1.75
N GLU A 134 19.16 -1.06 2.00
CA GLU A 134 17.85 -0.86 2.62
C GLU A 134 16.83 -0.60 1.53
N THR A 135 15.92 -1.55 1.32
CA THR A 135 14.76 -1.30 0.47
C THR A 135 13.66 -0.71 1.36
N PRO A 136 13.10 0.46 1.02
CA PRO A 136 11.89 0.96 1.69
C PRO A 136 10.84 -0.14 1.59
N GLY A 137 10.34 -0.65 2.72
CA GLY A 137 9.32 -1.70 2.70
C GLY A 137 8.14 -1.18 1.90
N THR A 138 7.75 -1.83 0.81
CA THR A 138 6.60 -1.41 -0.02
C THR A 138 5.40 -2.34 0.15
N GLY A 139 5.54 -3.40 0.95
CA GLY A 139 4.60 -4.51 1.02
C GLY A 139 3.53 -4.43 2.10
N GLY A 140 3.64 -3.54 3.10
CA GLY A 140 2.75 -3.59 4.27
C GLY A 140 1.29 -3.20 4.00
N ARG A 141 1.06 -2.28 3.05
CA ARG A 141 -0.26 -1.66 2.83
C ARG A 141 -0.90 -1.92 1.47
N GLN A 142 -0.16 -2.48 0.54
CA GLN A 142 -0.69 -2.77 -0.79
C GLN A 142 -1.93 -3.69 -0.72
N ALA A 143 -1.88 -4.72 0.14
CA ALA A 143 -3.01 -5.61 0.38
C ALA A 143 -4.27 -4.86 0.88
N LEU A 144 -4.11 -3.84 1.74
CA LEU A 144 -5.24 -3.05 2.22
C LEU A 144 -5.85 -2.18 1.12
N TYR A 145 -5.03 -1.63 0.23
CA TYR A 145 -5.52 -0.88 -0.94
C TYR A 145 -6.25 -1.79 -1.93
N ASP A 146 -5.71 -2.99 -2.15
CA ASP A 146 -6.35 -4.00 -3.01
C ASP A 146 -7.67 -4.49 -2.41
N ASP A 147 -7.72 -4.71 -1.10
CA ASP A 147 -8.94 -5.07 -0.36
C ASP A 147 -9.99 -3.95 -0.42
N GLN A 148 -9.57 -2.68 -0.27
CA GLN A 148 -10.47 -1.52 -0.43
C GLN A 148 -11.08 -1.49 -1.82
N LYS A 149 -10.23 -1.59 -2.86
CA LYS A 149 -10.65 -1.61 -4.26
C LYS A 149 -11.65 -2.73 -4.51
N LYS A 150 -11.32 -3.93 -4.04
CA LYS A 150 -12.16 -5.12 -4.21
C LYS A 150 -13.50 -4.98 -3.49
N ALA A 151 -13.51 -4.55 -2.23
CA ALA A 151 -14.74 -4.41 -1.46
C ALA A 151 -15.71 -3.40 -2.09
N VAL A 152 -15.20 -2.25 -2.55
CA VAL A 152 -16.01 -1.25 -3.25
C VAL A 152 -16.54 -1.81 -4.57
N TYR A 153 -15.67 -2.46 -5.37
CA TYR A 153 -16.10 -3.11 -6.61
C TYR A 153 -17.20 -4.14 -6.36
N ASP A 154 -17.01 -5.06 -5.40
CA ASP A 154 -17.94 -6.17 -5.15
C ASP A 154 -19.33 -5.67 -4.73
N ILE A 155 -19.40 -4.66 -3.85
CA ILE A 155 -20.67 -4.03 -3.43
C ILE A 155 -21.39 -3.41 -4.63
N ASN A 156 -20.65 -2.68 -5.46
CA ASN A 156 -21.20 -1.98 -6.61
C ASN A 156 -21.60 -2.94 -7.74
N ALA A 157 -20.81 -3.98 -7.98
CA ALA A 157 -21.13 -5.04 -8.93
C ALA A 157 -22.38 -5.83 -8.50
N LEU A 158 -22.55 -6.08 -7.20
CA LEU A 158 -23.77 -6.70 -6.68
C LEU A 158 -25.00 -5.83 -6.96
N ASP A 159 -24.91 -4.52 -6.75
CA ASP A 159 -25.99 -3.58 -7.02
C ASP A 159 -26.34 -3.55 -8.52
N VAL A 160 -25.34 -3.44 -9.39
CA VAL A 160 -25.50 -3.52 -10.86
C VAL A 160 -26.26 -4.79 -11.26
N ASN A 161 -25.85 -5.96 -10.74
CA ASN A 161 -26.49 -7.24 -11.04
C ASN A 161 -27.92 -7.34 -10.52
N LYS A 162 -28.21 -6.76 -9.35
CA LYS A 162 -29.58 -6.68 -8.81
C LYS A 162 -30.47 -5.82 -9.71
N GLN A 163 -30.00 -4.64 -10.08
CA GLN A 163 -30.74 -3.73 -10.96
C GLN A 163 -30.95 -4.37 -12.35
N TYR A 164 -29.96 -5.09 -12.89
CA TYR A 164 -30.12 -5.85 -14.13
C TYR A 164 -31.23 -6.91 -14.01
N SER A 165 -31.23 -7.73 -12.96
CA SER A 165 -32.25 -8.77 -12.78
C SER A 165 -33.66 -8.19 -12.64
N GLU A 166 -33.79 -7.03 -12.00
CA GLU A 166 -35.06 -6.32 -11.92
C GLU A 166 -35.48 -5.74 -13.28
N ALA A 167 -34.57 -5.06 -13.98
CA ALA A 167 -34.81 -4.49 -15.29
C ALA A 167 -35.15 -5.55 -16.34
N GLU A 168 -34.48 -6.70 -16.32
CA GLU A 168 -34.76 -7.85 -17.18
C GLU A 168 -36.19 -8.37 -16.97
N ARG A 169 -36.60 -8.55 -15.71
CA ARG A 169 -37.98 -8.97 -15.39
C ARG A 169 -39.00 -7.96 -15.89
N GLN A 170 -38.79 -6.68 -15.59
CA GLN A 170 -39.69 -5.61 -16.03
C GLN A 170 -39.77 -5.54 -17.56
N ASN A 171 -38.65 -5.64 -18.25
CA ASN A 171 -38.56 -5.65 -19.71
C ASN A 171 -39.33 -6.84 -20.29
N ARG A 172 -39.10 -8.06 -19.78
CA ARG A 172 -39.82 -9.27 -20.22
C ARG A 172 -41.33 -9.14 -20.02
N PHE A 173 -41.79 -8.60 -18.89
CA PHE A 173 -43.22 -8.35 -18.68
C PHE A 173 -43.77 -7.27 -19.62
N GLY A 174 -43.01 -6.21 -19.89
CA GLY A 174 -43.38 -5.15 -20.84
C GLY A 174 -43.52 -5.69 -22.27
N LEU A 175 -42.52 -6.44 -22.73
CA LEU A 175 -42.51 -7.11 -24.03
C LEU A 175 -43.64 -8.12 -24.18
N ALA A 176 -43.90 -8.93 -23.14
CA ALA A 176 -44.99 -9.89 -23.15
C ALA A 176 -46.36 -9.18 -23.23
N ARG A 177 -46.57 -8.09 -22.49
CA ARG A 177 -47.79 -7.27 -22.57
C ARG A 177 -47.97 -6.62 -23.93
N ALA A 178 -46.87 -6.26 -24.60
CA ALA A 178 -46.88 -5.67 -25.93
C ALA A 178 -46.97 -6.72 -27.06
N GLY A 179 -46.93 -8.02 -26.75
CA GLY A 179 -46.89 -9.09 -27.75
C GLY A 179 -45.58 -9.14 -28.55
N LEU A 180 -44.52 -8.51 -28.05
CA LEU A 180 -43.21 -8.39 -28.69
C LEU A 180 -42.18 -9.40 -28.15
N ALA A 181 -42.57 -10.19 -27.14
CA ALA A 181 -41.73 -11.24 -26.56
C ALA A 181 -41.34 -12.28 -27.63
N GLY A 182 -40.06 -12.65 -27.69
CA GLY A 182 -39.52 -13.58 -28.69
C GLY A 182 -39.29 -12.99 -30.09
N GLY A 183 -39.57 -11.70 -30.31
CA GLY A 183 -39.26 -10.98 -31.56
C GLY A 183 -37.90 -10.25 -31.52
N SER A 184 -37.58 -9.52 -32.59
CA SER A 184 -36.36 -8.69 -32.65
C SER A 184 -36.29 -7.64 -31.54
N ALA A 185 -37.44 -7.07 -31.16
CA ALA A 185 -37.53 -6.10 -30.06
C ALA A 185 -37.12 -6.67 -28.70
N ASP A 186 -37.29 -7.99 -28.48
CA ASP A 186 -36.82 -8.68 -27.26
C ASP A 186 -35.29 -8.85 -27.29
N ILE A 187 -34.75 -9.26 -28.44
CA ILE A 187 -33.30 -9.42 -28.65
C ILE A 187 -32.57 -8.08 -28.46
N ASP A 188 -33.07 -7.01 -29.08
CA ASP A 188 -32.47 -5.67 -29.00
C ASP A 188 -32.51 -5.13 -27.55
N ALA A 189 -33.63 -5.30 -26.86
CA ALA A 189 -33.76 -4.86 -25.46
C ALA A 189 -32.85 -5.67 -24.51
N ASN A 190 -32.67 -6.97 -24.74
CA ASN A 190 -31.74 -7.78 -23.96
C ASN A 190 -30.28 -7.41 -24.24
N ALA A 191 -29.93 -7.06 -25.48
CA ALA A 191 -28.60 -6.55 -25.83
C ALA A 191 -28.31 -5.22 -25.12
N GLU A 192 -29.28 -4.28 -25.11
CA GLU A 192 -29.15 -3.01 -24.40
C GLU A 192 -28.99 -3.22 -22.88
N LEU A 193 -29.75 -4.13 -22.29
CA LEU A 193 -29.61 -4.48 -20.86
C LEU A 193 -28.19 -4.99 -20.55
N GLN A 194 -27.63 -5.86 -21.39
CA GLN A 194 -26.28 -6.37 -21.22
C GLN A 194 -25.21 -5.28 -21.37
N GLU A 195 -25.36 -4.39 -22.35
CA GLU A 195 -24.44 -3.25 -22.53
C GLU A 195 -24.44 -2.34 -21.29
N ARG A 196 -25.62 -2.01 -20.77
CA ARG A 196 -25.77 -1.20 -19.55
C ARG A 196 -25.17 -1.88 -18.33
N THR A 197 -25.34 -3.19 -18.18
CA THR A 197 -24.69 -3.98 -17.12
C THR A 197 -23.18 -3.92 -17.23
N ASN A 198 -22.62 -4.15 -18.42
CA ASN A 198 -21.17 -4.08 -18.64
C ASN A 198 -20.63 -2.68 -18.32
N LYS A 199 -21.33 -1.62 -18.73
CA LYS A 199 -20.98 -0.24 -18.40
C LYS A 199 -21.03 0.01 -16.88
N GLY A 200 -22.06 -0.49 -16.21
CA GLY A 200 -22.19 -0.42 -14.74
C GLY A 200 -21.05 -1.13 -14.01
N LEU A 201 -20.63 -2.31 -14.49
CA LEU A 201 -19.48 -3.04 -13.93
C LEU A 201 -18.15 -2.29 -14.16
N ILE A 202 -17.97 -1.64 -15.30
CA ILE A 202 -16.80 -0.79 -15.56
C ILE A 202 -16.80 0.42 -14.62
N GLN A 203 -17.96 1.05 -14.42
CA GLN A 203 -18.10 2.15 -13.46
C GLN A 203 -17.81 1.69 -12.03
N ALA A 204 -18.30 0.51 -11.63
CA ALA A 204 -17.99 -0.10 -10.35
C ALA A 204 -16.48 -0.33 -10.16
N ALA A 205 -15.77 -0.77 -11.21
CA ALA A 205 -14.32 -0.92 -11.18
C ALA A 205 -13.61 0.43 -11.00
N GLY A 206 -14.06 1.47 -11.72
CA GLY A 206 -13.54 2.83 -11.57
C GLY A 206 -13.76 3.43 -10.17
N LEU A 207 -14.90 3.12 -9.53
CA LEU A 207 -15.16 3.48 -8.13
C LEU A 207 -14.20 2.77 -7.18
N GLY A 208 -13.94 1.48 -7.40
CA GLY A 208 -12.95 0.72 -6.63
C GLY A 208 -11.54 1.29 -6.77
N ASP A 209 -11.11 1.62 -7.99
CA ASP A 209 -9.81 2.25 -8.25
C ASP A 209 -9.68 3.61 -7.56
N SER A 210 -10.72 4.44 -7.64
CA SER A 210 -10.76 5.75 -6.97
C SER A 210 -10.65 5.59 -5.44
N ALA A 211 -11.42 4.68 -4.85
CA ALA A 211 -11.41 4.45 -3.41
C ALA A 211 -10.06 3.98 -2.87
N ALA A 212 -9.35 3.12 -3.61
CA ALA A 212 -7.99 2.73 -3.24
C ALA A 212 -6.97 3.87 -3.38
N SER A 213 -7.11 4.68 -4.44
CA SER A 213 -6.29 5.87 -4.63
C SER A 213 -6.51 6.89 -3.51
N ASP A 214 -7.76 7.13 -3.12
CA ASP A 214 -8.10 8.07 -2.05
C ASP A 214 -7.54 7.63 -0.70
N LEU A 215 -7.65 6.34 -0.37
CA LEU A 215 -7.05 5.77 0.84
C LEU A 215 -5.52 5.95 0.83
N LYS A 216 -4.86 5.65 -0.30
CA LYS A 216 -3.42 5.85 -0.47
C LYS A 216 -3.02 7.33 -0.32
N LEU A 217 -3.81 8.25 -0.87
CA LEU A 217 -3.58 9.70 -0.74
C LEU A 217 -3.79 10.18 0.70
N ALA A 218 -4.81 9.67 1.40
CA ALA A 218 -5.06 9.99 2.81
C ALA A 218 -3.91 9.52 3.71
N ASP A 219 -3.38 8.33 3.46
CA ASP A 219 -2.19 7.80 4.13
C ASP A 219 -0.95 8.65 3.83
N GLU A 220 -0.73 9.04 2.57
CA GLU A 220 0.44 9.82 2.19
C GLU A 220 0.42 11.22 2.81
N ARG A 221 -0.75 11.88 2.84
CA ARG A 221 -0.93 13.16 3.55
C ARG A 221 -0.65 13.02 5.04
N SER A 222 -1.14 11.94 5.65
CA SER A 222 -0.93 11.61 7.04
C SER A 222 0.56 11.41 7.37
N ARG A 223 1.26 10.66 6.51
CA ARG A 223 2.70 10.42 6.59
C ARG A 223 3.48 11.73 6.50
N GLN A 224 3.16 12.58 5.52
CA GLN A 224 3.81 13.89 5.33
C GLN A 224 3.61 14.83 6.53
N SER A 225 2.39 14.86 7.10
CA SER A 225 2.10 15.63 8.31
C SER A 225 2.96 15.15 9.49
N LEU A 226 3.06 13.84 9.70
CA LEU A 226 3.89 13.25 10.76
C LEU A 226 5.38 13.50 10.55
N ILE A 227 5.87 13.47 9.31
CA ILE A 227 7.27 13.81 8.97
C ILE A 227 7.56 15.28 9.30
N GLY A 228 6.65 16.20 8.95
CA GLY A 228 6.79 17.61 9.30
C GLY A 228 6.83 17.82 10.82
N MET A 229 6.06 17.04 11.57
CA MET A 229 6.10 17.06 13.04
C MET A 229 7.36 16.38 13.61
N ALA A 230 7.87 15.31 12.98
CA ALA A 230 9.15 14.72 13.38
C ALA A 230 10.30 15.73 13.23
N GLN A 231 10.27 16.56 12.17
CA GLN A 231 11.25 17.64 11.95
C GLN A 231 11.18 18.74 13.01
N SER A 232 10.02 18.96 13.64
CA SER A 232 9.85 19.91 14.74
C SER A 232 10.29 19.36 16.11
N GLY A 233 10.69 18.08 16.16
CA GLY A 233 11.36 17.48 17.33
C GLY A 233 10.51 16.51 18.15
N ILE A 234 9.49 15.88 17.57
CA ILE A 234 8.76 14.79 18.24
C ILE A 234 9.67 13.56 18.40
N ASP A 235 9.67 12.97 19.60
CA ASP A 235 10.39 11.73 19.89
C ASP A 235 9.80 10.51 19.16
N THR A 236 10.66 9.53 18.86
CA THR A 236 10.34 8.32 18.06
C THR A 236 9.12 7.53 18.57
N GLY A 237 8.97 7.37 19.89
CA GLY A 237 7.84 6.63 20.49
C GLY A 237 6.50 7.36 20.36
N THR A 238 6.51 8.68 20.49
CA THR A 238 5.33 9.53 20.27
C THR A 238 4.95 9.53 18.79
N ALA A 239 5.95 9.64 17.90
CA ALA A 239 5.75 9.58 16.45
C ALA A 239 5.11 8.25 16.01
N GLN A 240 5.54 7.12 16.58
CA GLN A 240 4.94 5.81 16.32
C GLN A 240 3.47 5.73 16.74
N THR A 241 3.16 6.21 17.94
CA THR A 241 1.78 6.19 18.47
C THR A 241 0.85 7.06 17.63
N MET A 242 1.31 8.27 17.25
CA MET A 242 0.55 9.17 16.38
C MET A 242 0.35 8.57 14.98
N ALA A 243 1.38 7.93 14.43
CA ALA A 243 1.29 7.22 13.16
C ALA A 243 0.20 6.15 13.23
N LEU A 244 0.24 5.24 14.21
CA LEU A 244 -0.75 4.18 14.40
C LEU A 244 -2.18 4.73 14.56
N ASN A 245 -2.36 5.82 15.31
CA ASN A 245 -3.68 6.45 15.45
C ASN A 245 -4.20 7.00 14.12
N GLN A 246 -3.34 7.64 13.34
CA GLN A 246 -3.69 8.17 12.03
C GLN A 246 -4.00 7.06 11.02
N LEU A 247 -3.31 5.92 11.13
CA LEU A 247 -3.63 4.70 10.38
C LEU A 247 -5.02 4.15 10.71
N ASN A 248 -5.37 4.09 11.99
CA ASN A 248 -6.68 3.61 12.41
C ASN A 248 -7.79 4.56 11.92
N ALA A 249 -7.57 5.87 11.98
CA ALA A 249 -8.53 6.86 11.50
C ALA A 249 -8.76 6.78 9.99
N THR A 250 -7.69 6.65 9.19
CA THR A 250 -7.79 6.48 7.73
C THR A 250 -8.48 5.18 7.35
N GLN A 251 -8.22 4.08 8.07
CA GLN A 251 -8.94 2.81 7.88
C GLN A 251 -10.44 2.93 8.21
N GLN A 252 -10.81 3.61 9.30
CA GLN A 252 -12.21 3.83 9.66
C GLN A 252 -12.93 4.69 8.62
N SER A 253 -12.26 5.74 8.11
CA SER A 253 -12.79 6.57 7.02
C SER A 253 -13.04 5.73 5.76
N ALA A 254 -12.05 4.92 5.35
CA ALA A 254 -12.16 4.07 4.18
C ALA A 254 -13.26 3.02 4.30
N ALA A 255 -13.50 2.50 5.51
CA ALA A 255 -14.63 1.62 5.80
C ALA A 255 -15.98 2.35 5.65
N GLY A 256 -16.05 3.63 6.04
CA GLY A 256 -17.20 4.50 5.79
C GLY A 256 -17.43 4.76 4.30
N ASP A 257 -16.37 5.02 3.55
CA ASP A 257 -16.44 5.25 2.09
C ASP A 257 -16.96 4.01 1.34
N ARG A 258 -16.60 2.80 1.80
CA ARG A 258 -17.19 1.54 1.27
C ARG A 258 -18.70 1.50 1.41
N ALA A 259 -19.23 1.99 2.54
CA ALA A 259 -20.67 1.96 2.81
C ALA A 259 -21.46 3.00 1.99
N GLY A 260 -20.80 4.07 1.53
CA GLY A 260 -21.42 5.13 0.73
C GLY A 260 -21.26 5.00 -0.79
N ALA A 261 -20.34 4.17 -1.27
CA ALA A 261 -20.07 4.03 -2.71
C ALA A 261 -21.19 3.26 -3.43
N SER A 262 -21.84 3.92 -4.42
CA SER A 262 -22.89 3.32 -5.26
C SER A 262 -22.73 3.76 -6.73
N VAL A 263 -23.04 2.87 -7.67
CA VAL A 263 -23.09 3.13 -9.12
C VAL A 263 -24.33 3.97 -9.51
N GLY A 264 -25.26 4.18 -8.58
CA GLY A 264 -26.52 4.90 -8.82
C GLY A 264 -27.54 4.07 -9.64
N ASN A 265 -28.64 4.72 -10.05
CA ASN A 265 -29.71 4.05 -10.81
C ASN A 265 -29.34 3.95 -12.31
N LEU A 266 -28.96 2.76 -12.77
CA LEU A 266 -28.50 2.51 -14.15
C LEU A 266 -29.63 2.27 -15.16
N PHE A 267 -30.76 1.76 -14.68
CA PHE A 267 -31.88 1.31 -15.52
C PHE A 267 -33.15 2.16 -15.37
N GLY A 268 -33.11 3.20 -14.52
CA GLY A 268 -34.27 4.07 -14.26
C GLY A 268 -34.87 4.66 -15.54
N ASP A 269 -34.01 5.12 -16.45
CA ASP A 269 -34.42 5.77 -17.70
C ASP A 269 -35.01 4.78 -18.73
N MET A 270 -34.66 3.49 -18.64
CA MET A 270 -35.10 2.48 -19.59
C MET A 270 -36.59 2.14 -19.41
N SER A 271 -37.04 2.06 -18.15
CA SER A 271 -38.45 1.86 -17.81
C SER A 271 -39.34 3.01 -18.32
N GLN A 272 -38.86 4.25 -18.22
CA GLN A 272 -39.57 5.44 -18.69
C GLN A 272 -39.57 5.55 -20.22
N ALA A 273 -38.44 5.25 -20.87
CA ALA A 273 -38.34 5.27 -22.33
C ALA A 273 -39.29 4.25 -22.97
N TYR A 274 -39.42 3.05 -22.40
CA TYR A 274 -40.34 2.03 -22.91
C TYR A 274 -41.80 2.41 -22.70
N LEU A 275 -42.16 2.94 -21.53
CA LEU A 275 -43.51 3.44 -21.26
C LEU A 275 -43.86 4.62 -22.20
N MET A 276 -42.90 5.52 -22.45
CA MET A 276 -43.07 6.64 -23.37
C MET A 276 -43.18 6.22 -24.84
N ASN A 277 -42.43 5.20 -25.27
CA ASN A 277 -42.56 4.64 -26.60
C ASN A 277 -43.87 3.86 -26.77
N GLN A 278 -44.36 3.20 -25.73
CA GLN A 278 -45.68 2.54 -25.73
C GLN A 278 -46.82 3.57 -25.75
N ILE A 279 -46.73 4.66 -24.99
CA ILE A 279 -47.70 5.76 -25.04
C ILE A 279 -47.67 6.40 -26.42
N ARG A 280 -46.50 6.63 -27.02
CA ARG A 280 -46.41 7.16 -28.40
C ARG A 280 -46.97 6.17 -29.43
N ALA A 281 -46.64 4.89 -29.36
CA ALA A 281 -47.17 3.87 -30.26
C ALA A 281 -48.70 3.72 -30.11
N GLY A 282 -49.21 3.74 -28.88
CA GLY A 282 -50.64 3.73 -28.59
C GLY A 282 -51.37 5.01 -29.03
N GLN A 283 -50.73 6.17 -28.92
CA GLN A 283 -51.26 7.43 -29.46
C GLN A 283 -51.25 7.46 -30.98
N VAL A 284 -50.23 6.91 -31.63
CA VAL A 284 -50.16 6.80 -33.11
C VAL A 284 -51.20 5.80 -33.60
N ALA A 285 -51.29 4.62 -33.01
CA ALA A 285 -52.31 3.62 -33.32
C ALA A 285 -53.73 4.13 -33.04
N GLY A 286 -53.94 4.83 -31.92
CA GLY A 286 -55.22 5.47 -31.57
C GLY A 286 -55.58 6.61 -32.52
N LYS A 287 -54.61 7.38 -33.01
CA LYS A 287 -54.83 8.38 -34.07
C LYS A 287 -55.12 7.75 -35.42
N GLN A 288 -54.50 6.62 -35.78
CA GLN A 288 -54.76 5.89 -37.02
C GLN A 288 -56.12 5.18 -37.01
N MET A 289 -56.52 4.59 -35.87
CA MET A 289 -57.85 3.99 -35.69
C MET A 289 -58.95 5.06 -35.58
N GLY A 290 -58.69 6.18 -34.89
CA GLY A 290 -59.61 7.31 -34.83
C GLY A 290 -59.82 8.00 -36.19
N ALA A 291 -58.77 8.11 -37.00
CA ALA A 291 -58.85 8.62 -38.37
C ALA A 291 -59.56 7.65 -39.33
N SER A 292 -59.54 6.34 -39.05
CA SER A 292 -60.27 5.32 -39.83
C SER A 292 -61.71 5.12 -39.36
N SER A 293 -62.03 5.49 -38.12
CA SER A 293 -63.37 5.35 -37.52
C SER A 293 -64.27 6.58 -37.72
N TYR A 294 -63.71 7.76 -37.97
CA TYR A 294 -64.46 8.91 -38.47
C TYR A 294 -64.47 8.87 -39.99
N GLY A 295 -65.43 8.10 -40.51
CA GLY A 295 -65.62 7.85 -41.92
C GLY A 295 -65.65 9.11 -42.78
N VAL A 296 -64.83 9.09 -43.83
CA VAL A 296 -65.11 9.86 -45.04
C VAL A 296 -66.24 9.12 -45.76
N SER A 297 -67.49 9.46 -45.40
CA SER A 297 -68.65 9.13 -46.22
C SER A 297 -68.48 9.84 -47.57
N ASN A 298 -68.03 9.09 -48.56
CA ASN A 298 -67.85 9.52 -49.94
C ASN A 298 -69.24 9.86 -50.53
N PRO A 299 -69.58 11.13 -50.84
CA PRO A 299 -70.83 11.40 -51.54
C PRO A 299 -70.69 10.89 -52.98
N ARG A 300 -71.51 9.89 -53.32
CA ARG A 300 -71.76 9.50 -54.71
C ARG A 300 -72.29 10.72 -55.47
N THR A 301 -71.44 11.38 -56.22
CA THR A 301 -71.83 12.36 -57.23
C THR A 301 -72.52 11.61 -58.36
N GLY A 302 -73.84 11.79 -58.48
CA GLY A 302 -74.62 11.27 -59.59
C GLY A 302 -74.16 11.91 -60.89
N ASP A 303 -73.76 11.06 -61.85
CA ASP A 303 -73.43 11.48 -63.20
C ASP A 303 -74.73 11.88 -63.91
N SER A 304 -74.78 13.16 -64.30
CA SER A 304 -75.93 13.81 -64.92
C SER A 304 -76.02 13.39 -66.39
N GLY A 305 -77.13 12.75 -66.75
CA GLY A 305 -77.37 12.26 -68.10
C GLY A 305 -77.33 13.35 -69.17
N TYR A 306 -76.60 13.05 -70.25
CA TYR A 306 -76.76 13.71 -71.55
C TYR A 306 -77.80 12.94 -72.36
N ILE A 307 -78.92 13.59 -72.71
CA ILE A 307 -79.87 13.08 -73.73
C ILE A 307 -79.58 13.84 -75.02
N ASN A 308 -79.12 13.12 -76.05
CA ASN A 308 -79.04 13.58 -77.43
C ASN A 308 -80.14 12.87 -78.22
N LYS A 309 -81.14 13.62 -78.71
CA LYS A 309 -81.87 13.40 -79.98
C LYS A 309 -82.51 14.72 -80.41
#